data_AF-A0A7X7Y073-F1
#
_entry.id   AF-A0A7X7Y073-F1
#
_cell.length_a   1.000
_cell.length_b   1.000
_cell.length_c   1.000
_cell.angle_alpha   90.00
_cell.angle_beta   90.00
_cell.angle_gamma   90.00
#
_symmetry.space_group_name_H-M   'P 1'
#
loop_
_entity.id
_entity.type
_entity.pdbx_description
1 polymer ?
#
loop_
_entity_poly.entity_id
_entity_poly.type
_entity_poly.pdbx_seq_one_letter_code
_entity_poly.pdbx_strand_id
1 'polypeptide(L)'
;MIQLLVFSCSQPTQTEKDLRATINKEVSLEIFDLVRRENAFLTLEDLKQQYDYLSVVYLQNGCRPCYPKFIEWHESLDSMKVGDSYTVLFVIAGQNYSDFMAKVLER
;
A
#
# COMPACT_ATOMS: atom_id res chain seq x y z
N MET A 1 6.97 -7.37 -52.57
CA MET A 1 7.40 -6.61 -51.38
C MET A 1 6.68 -7.23 -50.18
N ILE A 2 7.33 -8.11 -49.43
CA ILE A 2 6.69 -8.83 -48.31
C ILE A 2 6.99 -8.03 -47.03
N GLN A 3 5.98 -7.36 -46.48
CA GLN A 3 6.05 -6.70 -45.19
C GLN A 3 5.99 -7.76 -44.08
N LEU A 4 7.14 -8.08 -43.50
CA LEU A 4 7.23 -8.80 -42.23
C LEU A 4 6.83 -7.85 -41.11
N LEU A 5 5.57 -7.95 -40.66
CA LEU A 5 5.14 -7.41 -39.38
C LEU A 5 5.82 -8.25 -38.28
N VAL A 6 6.97 -7.76 -37.81
CA VAL A 6 7.61 -8.25 -36.58
C VAL A 6 6.71 -7.83 -35.42
N PHE A 7 5.75 -8.69 -35.07
CA PHE A 7 5.12 -8.63 -33.76
C PHE A 7 6.21 -8.99 -32.74
N SER A 8 6.85 -7.98 -32.16
CA SER A 8 7.69 -8.17 -30.99
C SER A 8 6.79 -8.44 -29.78
N CYS A 9 6.18 -9.62 -29.73
CA CYS A 9 5.66 -10.18 -28.50
C CYS A 9 6.86 -10.78 -27.76
N SER A 10 7.65 -9.94 -27.11
CA SER A 10 8.62 -10.43 -26.13
C SER A 10 7.87 -11.23 -25.07
N GLN A 11 8.30 -12.46 -24.82
CA GLN A 11 7.72 -13.26 -23.74
C GLN A 11 7.86 -12.49 -22.42
N PRO A 12 6.78 -12.34 -21.63
CA PRO A 12 6.85 -11.65 -20.36
C PRO A 12 7.94 -12.24 -19.48
N THR A 13 8.75 -11.38 -18.87
CA THR A 13 9.75 -11.81 -17.90
C THR A 13 9.07 -12.48 -16.70
N GLN A 14 9.80 -13.27 -15.92
CA GLN A 14 9.24 -13.86 -14.70
C GLN A 14 8.71 -12.76 -13.75
N THR A 15 9.46 -11.66 -13.60
CA THR A 15 9.02 -10.48 -12.84
C THR A 15 7.72 -9.89 -13.35
N GLU A 16 7.54 -9.78 -14.67
CA GLU A 16 6.30 -9.25 -15.25
C GLU A 16 5.11 -10.20 -15.00
N LYS A 17 5.33 -11.52 -15.08
CA LYS A 17 4.32 -12.51 -14.75
C LYS A 17 3.91 -12.43 -13.29
N ASP A 18 4.89 -12.30 -12.38
CA ASP A 18 4.65 -12.19 -10.95
C ASP A 18 3.92 -10.89 -10.60
N LEU A 19 4.26 -9.78 -11.25
CA LEU A 19 3.55 -8.50 -11.13
C LEU A 19 2.11 -8.61 -11.61
N ARG A 20 1.86 -9.16 -12.81
CA ARG A 20 0.50 -9.36 -13.34
C ARG A 20 -0.33 -10.28 -12.45
N ALA A 21 0.28 -11.34 -11.93
CA ALA A 21 -0.37 -12.25 -10.99
C ALA A 21 -0.68 -11.58 -9.64
N THR A 22 0.06 -10.54 -9.26
CA THR A 22 -0.17 -9.79 -8.01
C THR A 22 -1.23 -8.71 -8.19
N ILE A 23 -1.22 -7.97 -9.31
CA ILE A 23 -2.19 -6.90 -9.61
C ILE A 23 -3.63 -7.43 -9.66
N ASN A 24 -3.82 -8.65 -10.15
CA ASN A 24 -5.15 -9.26 -10.27
C ASN A 24 -5.62 -10.00 -9.00
N LYS A 25 -4.85 -9.95 -7.91
CA LYS A 25 -5.29 -10.54 -6.64
C LYS A 25 -6.23 -9.59 -5.92
N GLU A 26 -7.37 -10.11 -5.52
CA GLU A 26 -8.24 -9.42 -4.59
C GLU A 26 -7.62 -9.43 -3.18
N VAL A 27 -7.61 -8.27 -2.54
CA VAL A 27 -7.21 -8.12 -1.15
C VAL A 27 -8.47 -7.91 -0.34
N SER A 28 -8.84 -8.88 0.50
CA SER A 28 -9.95 -8.69 1.43
C SER A 28 -9.50 -7.82 2.59
N LEU A 29 -10.17 -6.68 2.71
CA LEU A 29 -10.02 -5.74 3.82
C LEU A 29 -11.22 -5.78 4.77
N GLU A 30 -12.16 -6.71 4.56
CA GLU A 30 -13.44 -6.82 5.30
C GLU A 30 -13.24 -7.11 6.79
N ILE A 31 -12.06 -7.56 7.19
CA ILE A 31 -11.70 -7.75 8.60
C ILE A 31 -11.45 -6.43 9.34
N PHE A 32 -11.41 -5.29 8.64
CA PHE A 32 -11.14 -3.97 9.21
C PHE A 32 -12.36 -3.05 9.11
N ASP A 33 -13.07 -2.85 10.21
CA ASP A 33 -14.23 -1.95 10.27
C ASP A 33 -13.83 -0.48 10.41
N LEU A 34 -12.80 -0.22 11.24
CA LEU A 34 -12.36 1.13 11.59
C LEU A 34 -10.91 1.36 11.17
N VAL A 35 -10.69 2.49 10.50
CA VAL A 35 -9.38 2.99 10.12
C VAL A 35 -9.07 4.23 10.95
N ARG A 36 -7.85 4.34 11.46
CA ARG A 36 -7.38 5.55 12.13
C ARG A 36 -6.75 6.50 11.12
N ARG A 37 -7.25 7.73 11.05
CA ARG A 37 -6.61 8.85 10.34
C ARG A 37 -6.29 9.93 11.36
N GLU A 38 -5.00 10.18 11.58
CA GLU A 38 -4.52 11.13 12.58
C GLU A 38 -5.15 10.85 13.97
N ASN A 39 -6.02 11.75 14.44
CA ASN A 39 -6.71 11.68 15.72
C ASN A 39 -8.18 11.24 15.59
N ALA A 40 -8.63 10.87 14.40
CA ALA A 40 -9.99 10.44 14.11
C ALA A 40 -10.05 8.97 13.69
N PHE A 41 -11.23 8.37 13.88
CA PHE A 41 -11.58 7.07 13.32
C PHE A 41 -12.58 7.27 12.18
N LEU A 42 -12.38 6.53 11.09
CA LEU A 42 -13.21 6.49 9.90
C LEU A 42 -13.65 5.05 9.70
N THR A 43 -14.78 4.80 9.02
CA THR A 43 -15.01 3.46 8.50
C THR A 43 -14.13 3.19 7.29
N LEU A 44 -13.82 1.92 7.01
CA LEU A 44 -13.13 1.57 5.77
C LEU A 44 -13.94 1.99 4.52
N GLU A 45 -15.27 1.99 4.60
CA GLU A 45 -16.14 2.44 3.52
C GLU A 45 -15.98 3.95 3.27
N ASP A 46 -15.97 4.77 4.32
CA ASP A 46 -15.73 6.21 4.19
C ASP A 46 -14.38 6.51 3.53
N LEU A 47 -13.35 5.71 3.86
CA LEU A 47 -12.03 5.83 3.25
C LEU A 47 -12.08 5.51 1.75
N LYS A 48 -12.75 4.41 1.38
CA LYS A 48 -12.90 3.98 -0.03
C LYS A 48 -13.71 4.96 -0.87
N GLN A 49 -14.63 5.70 -0.27
CA GLN A 49 -15.38 6.76 -0.97
C GLN A 49 -14.57 8.02 -1.19
N GLN A 50 -13.52 8.25 -0.40
CA GLN A 50 -12.67 9.46 -0.48
C GLN A 50 -11.52 9.33 -1.48
N TYR A 51 -11.09 8.11 -1.82
CA TYR A 51 -9.91 7.88 -2.65
C TYR A 51 -10.19 6.86 -3.75
N ASP A 52 -9.77 7.19 -4.97
CA ASP A 52 -9.86 6.32 -6.13
C ASP A 52 -8.90 5.12 -6.03
N TYR A 53 -7.76 5.32 -5.35
CA TYR A 53 -6.69 4.33 -5.26
C TYR A 53 -6.16 4.19 -3.83
N LEU A 54 -5.99 2.93 -3.41
CA LEU A 54 -5.44 2.57 -2.11
C LEU A 54 -4.22 1.67 -2.31
N SER A 55 -3.07 2.05 -1.76
CA SER A 55 -1.99 1.09 -1.53
C SER A 55 -2.10 0.53 -0.12
N VAL A 56 -2.18 -0.80 -0.01
CA VAL A 56 -2.25 -1.48 1.28
C VAL A 56 -0.87 -2.00 1.66
N VAL A 57 -0.37 -1.59 2.82
CA VAL A 57 0.94 -2.00 3.35
C VAL A 57 0.75 -2.75 4.66
N TYR A 58 1.09 -4.04 4.67
CA TYR A 58 1.04 -4.87 5.87
C TYR A 58 2.36 -4.76 6.65
N LEU A 59 2.26 -4.31 7.90
CA LEU A 59 3.39 -4.16 8.82
C LEU A 59 3.19 -5.10 10.02
N GLN A 60 4.10 -6.05 10.22
CA GLN A 60 4.03 -6.99 11.33
C GLN A 60 4.98 -6.59 12.47
N ASN A 61 4.55 -6.70 13.72
CA ASN A 61 5.46 -6.53 14.84
C ASN A 61 6.65 -7.51 14.73
N GLY A 62 7.88 -6.99 14.81
CA GLY A 62 9.11 -7.77 14.71
C GLY A 62 9.74 -7.80 13.31
N CYS A 63 9.08 -7.29 12.26
CA CYS A 63 9.77 -7.06 11.00
C CYS A 63 10.70 -5.84 11.10
N ARG A 64 12.02 -6.10 11.12
CA ARG A 64 13.07 -5.07 11.24
C ARG A 64 12.94 -3.90 10.25
N PRO A 65 12.58 -4.08 8.97
CA PRO A 65 12.51 -2.96 8.04
C PRO A 65 11.22 -2.14 8.13
N CYS A 66 10.27 -2.49 9.01
CA CYS A 66 8.91 -1.94 8.94
C CYS A 66 8.76 -0.53 9.49
N TYR A 67 9.48 -0.15 10.55
CA TYR A 67 9.46 1.23 11.04
C TYR A 67 10.17 2.20 10.07
N PRO A 68 11.38 1.89 9.55
CA PRO A 68 11.99 2.72 8.52
C PRO A 68 11.12 2.84 7.26
N LYS A 69 10.50 1.74 6.82
CA LYS A 69 9.62 1.76 5.63
C LYS A 69 8.32 2.53 5.84
N PHE A 70 7.70 2.43 7.01
CA PHE A 70 6.54 3.25 7.36
C PHE A 70 6.84 4.74 7.18
N ILE A 71 8.00 5.17 7.68
CA ILE A 71 8.39 6.58 7.65
C ILE A 71 8.80 7.03 6.24
N GLU A 72 9.56 6.21 5.52
CA GLU A 72 9.93 6.48 4.11
C GLU A 72 8.67 6.70 3.23
N TRP A 73 7.66 5.84 3.40
CA TRP A 73 6.40 6.00 2.67
C TRP A 73 5.64 7.23 3.11
N HIS A 74 5.58 7.52 4.41
CA HIS A 74 4.91 8.71 4.91
C HIS A 74 5.56 10.01 4.37
N GLU A 75 6.88 10.14 4.46
CA GLU A 75 7.65 11.26 3.92
C GLU A 75 7.49 11.38 2.39
N SER A 76 7.48 10.24 1.69
CA SER A 76 7.29 10.22 0.24
C SER A 76 5.91 10.74 -0.16
N LEU A 77 4.84 10.30 0.51
CA LEU A 77 3.48 10.76 0.23
C LEU A 77 3.32 12.27 0.47
N ASP A 78 3.84 12.75 1.60
CA ASP A 78 3.84 14.18 1.93
C ASP A 78 4.59 15.00 0.87
N SER A 79 5.72 14.47 0.37
CA SER A 79 6.52 15.15 -0.66
C SER A 79 5.84 15.19 -2.04
N MET A 80 5.09 14.14 -2.39
CA MET A 80 4.46 14.00 -3.70
C MET A 80 3.14 14.77 -3.82
N LYS A 81 2.58 15.28 -2.72
CA LYS A 81 1.27 15.97 -2.68
C LYS A 81 0.17 15.20 -3.42
N VAL A 82 0.21 13.87 -3.35
CA VAL A 82 -0.82 12.99 -3.93
C VAL A 82 -2.02 13.01 -2.97
N GLY A 83 -2.64 14.18 -2.81
CA GLY A 83 -3.55 14.46 -1.70
C GLY A 83 -5.00 14.09 -1.97
N ASP A 84 -5.41 14.07 -3.24
CA ASP A 84 -6.84 14.16 -3.56
C ASP A 84 -7.47 12.82 -3.95
N SER A 85 -6.76 11.93 -4.65
CA SER A 85 -7.33 10.67 -5.18
C SER A 85 -6.62 9.40 -4.73
N TYR A 86 -5.53 9.51 -3.98
CA TYR A 86 -4.70 8.38 -3.58
C TYR A 86 -4.37 8.45 -2.09
N THR A 87 -4.32 7.29 -1.45
CA THR A 87 -3.78 7.18 -0.09
C THR A 87 -3.16 5.82 0.17
N VAL A 88 -2.44 5.72 1.29
CA VAL A 88 -1.79 4.50 1.75
C VAL A 88 -2.41 4.04 3.06
N LEU A 89 -2.96 2.82 3.04
CA LEU A 89 -3.53 2.17 4.20
C LEU A 89 -2.50 1.24 4.83
N PHE A 90 -2.03 1.58 6.03
CA PHE A 90 -1.13 0.71 6.79
C PHE A 90 -1.93 -0.25 7.67
N VAL A 91 -1.78 -1.55 7.41
CA VAL A 91 -2.33 -2.62 8.25
C VAL A 91 -1.24 -3.06 9.23
N ILE A 92 -1.37 -2.63 10.48
CA ILE A 92 -0.39 -2.93 11.53
C ILE A 92 -0.84 -4.15 12.31
N ALA A 93 -0.19 -5.29 12.08
CA ALA A 93 -0.34 -6.50 12.88
C ALA A 93 0.53 -6.41 14.13
N GLY A 94 -0.03 -5.80 15.19
CA GLY A 94 0.58 -5.64 16.50
C GLY A 94 -0.44 -5.67 17.64
N GLN A 95 0.03 -5.63 18.89
CA GLN A 95 -0.88 -5.66 20.05
C GLN A 95 -1.70 -4.38 20.18
N ASN A 96 -1.09 -3.22 19.92
CA ASN A 96 -1.80 -1.94 19.84
C ASN A 96 -1.05 -0.96 18.92
N TYR A 97 -1.77 0.07 18.44
CA TYR A 97 -1.21 1.13 17.59
C TYR A 97 -0.18 2.01 18.33
N SER A 98 -0.38 2.26 19.63
CA SER A 98 0.49 3.12 20.42
C SER A 98 1.91 2.57 20.56
N ASP A 99 2.07 1.25 20.70
CA ASP A 99 3.35 0.56 20.81
C ASP A 99 4.11 0.64 19.48
N PHE A 100 3.39 0.52 18.38
CA PHE A 100 3.97 0.72 17.05
C PHE A 100 4.47 2.15 16.91
N MET A 101 3.64 3.15 17.26
CA MET A 101 4.02 4.55 17.19
C MET A 101 5.15 4.93 18.15
N ALA A 102 5.21 4.35 19.35
CA ALA A 102 6.33 4.54 20.26
C ALA A 102 7.65 4.17 19.59
N LYS A 103 7.71 3.02 18.91
CA LYS A 103 8.90 2.57 18.17
C LYS A 103 9.22 3.40 16.92
N VAL A 104 8.20 3.96 16.26
CA VAL A 104 8.39 4.95 15.17
C VAL A 104 9.04 6.22 15.71
N LEU A 105 8.62 6.66 16.90
CA LEU A 105 9.07 7.90 17.55
C LEU A 105 10.38 7.76 18.35
N GLU A 106 10.77 6.54 18.73
CA GLU A 106 12.06 6.20 19.35
C GLU A 106 13.27 6.35 18.40
N ARG A 107 13.06 6.91 17.21
CA ARG A 107 14.13 7.26 16.27
C ARG A 107 15.24 8.10 16.91
#